data_AF-R7MGJ6-F1
#
_entry.id   AF-R7MGJ6-F1
#
_cell.length_a   1.000
_cell.length_b   1.000
_cell.length_c   1.000
_cell.angle_alpha   90.00
_cell.angle_beta   90.00
_cell.angle_gamma   90.00
#
_symmetry.space_group_name_H-M   'P 1'
#
loop_
_entity.id
_entity.type
_entity.pdbx_description
1 polymer ?
#
loop_
_entity_poly.entity_id
_entity_poly.type
_entity_poly.pdbx_seq_one_letter_code
_entity_poly.pdbx_strand_id
1 'polypeptide(L)'
;MTVEYEQIKEKFLSGKLDGCETFFEKNGFYTEAGYCYIILDELEKARDMFNRALISDIRAHWGLILLQMLGGKVTLNPTYFEIRNFLELDLSIFIRYYKAGYINEILKFADFMAYYNPECYKYIGRVFWANNFIPAAMFFLRKAKDKYYNDPELHYLIAYIAYHNDNDLKQSEKSLKTCLEILPKYAPAEALLRVIKNKS
;
A
#
# COMPACT_ATOMS: atom_id res chain seq x y z
N MET A 1 -7.10 -21.28 -12.06
CA MET A 1 -8.12 -20.54 -11.28
C MET A 1 -9.41 -20.54 -12.06
N THR A 2 -10.56 -20.62 -11.39
CA THR A 2 -11.88 -20.70 -12.03
C THR A 2 -12.44 -19.29 -12.27
N VAL A 3 -13.36 -19.15 -13.23
CA VAL A 3 -14.08 -17.88 -13.48
C VAL A 3 -14.81 -17.40 -12.21
N GLU A 4 -15.38 -18.34 -11.47
CA GLU A 4 -16.09 -18.05 -10.22
C GLU A 4 -15.16 -17.47 -9.14
N TYR A 5 -13.95 -18.03 -8.97
CA TYR A 5 -12.97 -17.48 -8.03
C TYR A 5 -12.66 -16.01 -8.34
N GLU A 6 -12.39 -15.68 -9.60
CA GLU A 6 -12.07 -14.30 -9.99
C GLU A 6 -13.25 -13.36 -9.75
N GLN A 7 -14.48 -13.80 -10.02
CA GLN A 7 -15.69 -13.02 -9.75
C GLN A 7 -15.89 -12.74 -8.26
N ILE A 8 -15.69 -13.73 -7.39
CA ILE A 8 -15.81 -13.56 -5.94
C ILE A 8 -14.69 -12.67 -5.40
N LYS A 9 -13.48 -12.82 -5.93
CA LYS A 9 -12.35 -11.94 -5.60
C LYS A 9 -12.59 -10.50 -6.02
N GLU A 10 -13.08 -10.26 -7.24
CA GLU A 10 -13.45 -8.92 -7.69
C GLU A 10 -14.58 -8.34 -6.83
N LYS A 11 -15.57 -9.16 -6.47
CA LYS A 11 -16.64 -8.77 -5.55
C LYS A 11 -16.07 -8.28 -4.20
N PHE A 12 -15.21 -9.08 -3.57
CA PHE A 12 -14.51 -8.68 -2.34
C PHE A 12 -13.71 -7.40 -2.53
N LEU A 13 -12.86 -7.34 -3.57
CA LEU A 13 -12.04 -6.17 -3.86
C LEU A 13 -12.90 -4.94 -4.21
N SER A 14 -14.15 -5.10 -4.65
CA SER A 14 -15.10 -3.99 -4.89
C SER A 14 -15.77 -3.43 -3.62
N GLY A 15 -15.49 -4.01 -2.45
CA GLY A 15 -16.09 -3.61 -1.17
C GLY A 15 -17.36 -4.37 -0.82
N LYS A 16 -17.66 -5.48 -1.51
CA LYS A 16 -18.83 -6.33 -1.25
C LYS A 16 -18.39 -7.64 -0.65
N LEU A 17 -18.73 -7.88 0.62
CA LEU A 17 -18.22 -9.02 1.37
C LEU A 17 -19.12 -10.26 1.33
N ASP A 18 -20.44 -10.07 1.24
CA ASP A 18 -21.43 -11.12 1.51
C ASP A 18 -21.11 -12.48 0.85
N GLY A 19 -20.84 -13.49 1.67
CA GLY A 19 -20.59 -14.87 1.25
C GLY A 19 -19.21 -15.14 0.65
N CYS A 20 -18.32 -14.14 0.57
CA CYS A 20 -16.96 -14.32 0.06
C CYS A 20 -16.15 -15.20 1.02
N GLU A 21 -16.24 -14.96 2.34
CA GLU A 21 -15.57 -15.75 3.36
C GLU A 21 -15.93 -17.24 3.27
N THR A 22 -17.24 -17.53 3.18
CA THR A 22 -17.75 -18.89 3.09
C THR A 22 -17.30 -19.57 1.81
N PHE A 23 -17.31 -18.85 0.68
CA PHE A 23 -16.86 -19.38 -0.60
C PHE A 23 -15.35 -19.72 -0.56
N PHE A 24 -14.53 -18.77 -0.11
CA PHE A 24 -13.08 -18.95 -0.08
C PHE A 24 -12.68 -20.09 0.87
N GLU A 25 -13.25 -20.14 2.07
CA GLU A 25 -12.95 -21.19 3.04
C GLU A 25 -13.33 -22.58 2.54
N LYS A 26 -14.54 -22.75 1.98
CA LYS A 26 -15.02 -24.06 1.49
C LYS A 26 -14.20 -24.59 0.31
N ASN A 27 -13.61 -23.70 -0.49
CA ASN A 27 -12.81 -24.06 -1.65
C ASN A 27 -11.29 -24.09 -1.36
N GLY A 28 -10.88 -23.91 -0.11
CA GLY A 28 -9.46 -23.98 0.29
C GLY A 28 -8.63 -22.73 -0.06
N PHE A 29 -9.27 -21.62 -0.44
CA PHE A 29 -8.63 -20.32 -0.66
C PHE A 29 -8.43 -19.60 0.68
N TYR A 30 -7.63 -20.21 1.57
CA TYR A 30 -7.57 -19.79 2.97
C TYR A 30 -6.97 -18.38 3.12
N THR A 31 -6.05 -17.94 2.25
CA THR A 31 -5.52 -16.57 2.32
C THR A 31 -6.64 -15.54 2.13
N GLU A 32 -7.45 -15.67 1.10
CA GLU A 32 -8.57 -14.78 0.81
C GLU A 32 -9.66 -14.85 1.89
N ALA A 33 -9.95 -16.06 2.40
CA ALA A 33 -10.84 -16.23 3.55
C ALA A 33 -10.31 -15.48 4.78
N GLY A 34 -9.01 -15.55 5.05
CA GLY A 34 -8.34 -14.82 6.13
C GLY A 34 -8.57 -13.31 6.03
N TYR A 35 -8.40 -12.73 4.84
CA TYR A 35 -8.70 -11.31 4.62
C TYR A 35 -10.17 -10.96 4.82
N CYS A 36 -11.09 -11.82 4.38
CA CYS A 36 -12.52 -11.63 4.64
C CYS A 36 -12.80 -11.60 6.14
N TYR A 37 -12.22 -12.52 6.92
CA TYR A 37 -12.39 -12.57 8.37
C TYR A 37 -11.74 -11.38 9.10
N ILE A 38 -10.68 -10.77 8.57
CA ILE A 38 -10.20 -9.47 9.09
C ILE A 38 -11.30 -8.42 8.95
N ILE A 39 -11.94 -8.33 7.77
CA ILE A 39 -13.01 -7.34 7.53
C ILE A 39 -14.23 -7.60 8.41
N LEU A 40 -14.52 -8.85 8.74
CA LEU A 40 -15.59 -9.23 9.68
C LEU A 40 -15.22 -9.01 11.16
N ASP A 41 -14.03 -8.52 11.46
CA ASP A 41 -13.49 -8.36 12.82
C ASP A 41 -13.35 -9.70 13.58
N GLU A 42 -13.30 -10.82 12.86
CA GLU A 42 -13.11 -12.17 13.39
C GLU A 42 -11.63 -12.58 13.32
N LEU A 43 -10.77 -11.82 14.02
CA LEU A 43 -9.31 -11.93 13.89
C LEU A 43 -8.74 -13.32 14.23
N GLU A 44 -9.38 -14.05 15.14
CA GLU A 44 -8.95 -15.42 15.47
C GLU A 44 -9.27 -16.42 14.37
N LYS A 45 -10.39 -16.25 13.64
CA LYS A 45 -10.65 -17.05 12.43
C LYS A 45 -9.69 -16.67 11.31
N ALA A 46 -9.41 -15.38 11.13
CA ALA A 46 -8.41 -14.93 10.16
C ALA A 46 -7.04 -15.57 10.43
N ARG A 47 -6.64 -15.66 11.72
CA ARG A 47 -5.41 -16.33 12.15
C ARG A 47 -5.39 -17.80 11.77
N ASP A 48 -6.48 -18.54 12.04
CA ASP A 48 -6.60 -19.94 11.66
C ASP A 48 -6.47 -20.13 10.14
N MET A 49 -7.14 -19.29 9.34
CA MET A 49 -7.04 -19.34 7.89
C MET A 49 -5.61 -19.11 7.38
N PHE A 50 -4.91 -18.10 7.88
CA PHE A 50 -3.51 -17.87 7.47
C PHE A 50 -2.58 -18.98 7.92
N ASN A 51 -2.79 -19.56 9.11
CA ASN A 51 -2.00 -20.72 9.54
C ASN A 51 -2.18 -21.92 8.61
N ARG A 52 -3.40 -22.16 8.10
CA ARG A 52 -3.67 -23.22 7.11
C ARG A 52 -2.99 -22.96 5.76
N ALA A 53 -2.89 -21.70 5.33
CA ALA A 53 -2.23 -21.32 4.08
C ALA A 53 -0.71 -21.15 4.17
N LEU A 54 -0.13 -21.09 5.38
CA LEU A 54 1.25 -20.66 5.62
C LEU A 54 2.31 -21.41 4.81
N ILE A 55 2.11 -22.72 4.60
CA ILE A 55 3.06 -23.57 3.88
C ILE A 55 3.02 -23.32 2.36
N SER A 56 1.86 -22.93 1.84
CA SER A 56 1.61 -22.83 0.39
C SER A 56 1.63 -21.40 -0.14
N ASP A 57 1.48 -20.38 0.72
CA ASP A 57 1.32 -19.00 0.30
C ASP A 57 2.06 -18.01 1.22
N ILE A 58 3.04 -17.31 0.65
CA ILE A 58 3.80 -16.26 1.34
C ILE A 58 2.90 -15.10 1.82
N ARG A 59 1.77 -14.86 1.13
CA ARG A 59 0.79 -13.86 1.55
C ARG A 59 0.19 -14.19 2.91
N ALA A 60 0.10 -15.47 3.27
CA ALA A 60 -0.40 -15.88 4.58
C ALA A 60 0.59 -15.55 5.71
N HIS A 61 1.90 -15.67 5.47
CA HIS A 61 2.92 -15.21 6.42
C HIS A 61 2.79 -13.71 6.69
N TRP A 62 2.67 -12.90 5.64
CA TRP A 62 2.36 -11.48 5.77
C TRP A 62 1.02 -11.23 6.48
N GLY A 63 -0.02 -12.02 6.19
CA GLY A 63 -1.32 -11.96 6.88
C GLY A 63 -1.21 -12.16 8.40
N LEU A 64 -0.34 -13.07 8.87
CA LEU A 64 -0.07 -13.24 10.29
C LEU A 64 0.66 -12.03 10.91
N ILE A 65 1.63 -11.45 10.20
CA ILE A 65 2.30 -10.20 10.62
C ILE A 65 1.28 -9.05 10.69
N LEU A 66 0.38 -8.97 9.71
CA LEU A 66 -0.69 -8.00 9.68
C LEU A 66 -1.60 -8.12 10.91
N LEU A 67 -2.06 -9.32 11.25
CA LEU A 67 -2.85 -9.56 12.47
C LEU A 67 -2.10 -9.15 13.75
N GLN A 68 -0.78 -9.35 13.79
CA GLN A 68 0.05 -8.92 14.90
C GLN A 68 0.16 -7.39 15.01
N MET A 69 0.27 -6.69 13.88
CA MET A 69 0.20 -5.21 13.85
C MET A 69 -1.16 -4.72 14.34
N LEU A 70 -2.26 -5.34 13.90
CA LEU A 70 -3.61 -5.00 14.39
C LEU A 70 -3.79 -5.25 15.89
N GLY A 71 -3.10 -6.25 16.43
CA GLY A 71 -3.05 -6.54 17.87
C GLY A 71 -2.04 -5.68 18.66
N GLY A 72 -1.32 -4.77 18.01
CA GLY A 72 -0.37 -3.85 18.67
C GLY A 72 0.96 -4.48 19.12
N LYS A 73 1.24 -5.74 18.75
CA LYS A 73 2.49 -6.42 19.10
C LYS A 73 2.96 -7.33 17.99
N VAL A 74 4.10 -6.99 17.40
CA VAL A 74 4.76 -7.76 16.33
C VAL A 74 5.90 -8.61 16.89
N THR A 75 5.90 -9.89 16.54
CA THR A 75 6.98 -10.85 16.85
C THR A 75 7.55 -11.51 15.60
N LEU A 76 6.81 -11.48 14.48
CA LEU A 76 7.24 -11.98 13.19
C LEU A 76 7.84 -10.85 12.36
N ASN A 77 8.89 -11.17 11.60
CA ASN A 77 9.59 -10.19 10.78
C ASN A 77 9.12 -10.29 9.33
N PRO A 78 8.69 -9.18 8.69
CA PRO A 78 8.39 -9.18 7.27
C PRO A 78 9.67 -9.24 6.45
N THR A 79 9.55 -9.77 5.25
CA THR A 79 10.57 -9.64 4.20
C THR A 79 10.41 -8.33 3.43
N TYR A 80 11.48 -7.95 2.73
CA TYR A 80 11.45 -6.81 1.81
C TYR A 80 10.30 -6.92 0.78
N PHE A 81 10.12 -8.12 0.20
CA PHE A 81 9.13 -8.37 -0.85
C PHE A 81 7.70 -8.42 -0.34
N GLU A 82 7.47 -8.91 0.88
CA GLU A 82 6.13 -8.85 1.46
C GLU A 82 5.69 -7.40 1.58
N ILE A 83 6.48 -6.52 2.20
CA ILE A 83 6.10 -5.10 2.31
C ILE A 83 5.84 -4.47 0.93
N ARG A 84 6.75 -4.74 -0.04
CA ARG A 84 6.64 -4.21 -1.40
C ARG A 84 5.35 -4.66 -2.11
N ASN A 85 4.97 -5.92 -1.96
CA ASN A 85 3.86 -6.51 -2.73
C ASN A 85 2.50 -6.30 -2.06
N PHE A 86 2.47 -6.12 -0.74
CA PHE A 86 1.28 -6.38 0.06
C PHE A 86 0.75 -5.18 0.84
N LEU A 87 1.63 -4.28 1.29
CA LEU A 87 1.23 -3.16 2.13
C LEU A 87 0.25 -2.22 1.43
N GLU A 88 0.50 -1.90 0.16
CA GLU A 88 -0.38 -0.98 -0.59
C GLU A 88 -1.78 -1.57 -0.78
N LEU A 89 -1.84 -2.87 -1.09
CA LEU A 89 -3.08 -3.59 -1.31
C LEU A 89 -3.92 -3.64 -0.03
N ASP A 90 -3.30 -3.95 1.11
CA ASP A 90 -4.03 -4.08 2.39
C ASP A 90 -4.57 -2.75 2.89
N LEU A 91 -3.77 -1.68 2.83
CA LEU A 91 -4.24 -0.36 3.19
C LEU A 91 -5.40 0.08 2.27
N SER A 92 -5.33 -0.24 0.98
CA SER A 92 -6.41 0.06 0.03
C SER A 92 -7.69 -0.74 0.33
N ILE A 93 -7.57 -2.02 0.71
CA ILE A 93 -8.70 -2.85 1.15
C ILE A 93 -9.33 -2.25 2.42
N PHE A 94 -8.52 -1.88 3.42
CA PHE A 94 -9.04 -1.31 4.67
C PHE A 94 -9.68 0.06 4.49
N ILE A 95 -9.17 0.91 3.59
CA ILE A 95 -9.84 2.16 3.23
C ILE A 95 -11.21 1.87 2.62
N ARG A 96 -11.28 0.92 1.67
CA ARG A 96 -12.51 0.55 0.97
C ARG A 96 -13.60 0.02 1.90
N TYR A 97 -13.21 -0.73 2.93
CA TYR A 97 -14.09 -1.28 3.95
C TYR A 97 -14.22 -0.38 5.19
N TYR A 98 -13.77 0.87 5.13
CA TYR A 98 -13.88 1.86 6.20
C TYR A 98 -13.24 1.43 7.54
N LYS A 99 -12.19 0.60 7.49
CA LYS A 99 -11.44 0.10 8.67
C LYS A 99 -10.35 1.08 9.12
N ALA A 100 -10.73 2.32 9.42
CA ALA A 100 -9.79 3.37 9.83
C ALA A 100 -8.96 3.00 11.07
N GLY A 101 -9.55 2.26 12.02
CA GLY A 101 -8.84 1.75 13.19
C GLY A 101 -7.67 0.84 12.82
N TYR A 102 -7.87 -0.08 11.86
CA TYR A 102 -6.82 -0.99 11.39
C TYR A 102 -5.70 -0.25 10.65
N ILE A 103 -6.06 0.74 9.83
CA ILE A 103 -5.08 1.61 9.20
C ILE A 103 -4.20 2.27 10.27
N ASN A 104 -4.81 2.88 11.30
CA ASN A 104 -4.07 3.53 12.38
C ASN A 104 -3.13 2.58 13.13
N GLU A 105 -3.57 1.35 13.43
CA GLU A 105 -2.70 0.35 14.07
C GLU A 105 -1.51 -0.02 13.18
N ILE A 106 -1.72 -0.26 11.88
CA ILE A 106 -0.64 -0.59 10.93
C ILE A 106 0.37 0.56 10.83
N LEU A 107 -0.10 1.82 10.79
CA LEU A 107 0.78 2.97 10.64
C LEU A 107 1.70 3.20 11.84
N LYS A 108 1.34 2.73 13.05
CA LYS A 108 2.25 2.76 14.21
C LYS A 108 3.52 1.94 13.98
N PHE A 109 3.45 0.94 13.09
CA PHE A 109 4.57 0.09 12.71
C PHE A 109 5.29 0.55 11.42
N ALA A 110 5.04 1.77 10.94
CA ALA A 110 5.65 2.26 9.70
C ALA A 110 7.18 2.29 9.76
N ASP A 111 7.79 2.71 10.88
CA ASP A 111 9.24 2.69 11.09
C ASP A 111 9.81 1.26 11.13
N PHE A 112 9.09 0.34 11.77
CA PHE A 112 9.43 -1.09 11.79
C PHE A 112 9.43 -1.67 10.37
N MET A 113 8.39 -1.41 9.58
CA MET A 113 8.35 -1.83 8.17
C MET A 113 9.45 -1.15 7.34
N ALA A 114 9.71 0.13 7.58
CA ALA A 114 10.75 0.89 6.88
C ALA A 114 12.18 0.39 7.15
N TYR A 115 12.40 -0.34 8.24
CA TYR A 115 13.66 -1.03 8.51
C TYR A 115 13.91 -2.17 7.51
N TYR A 116 12.88 -2.96 7.18
CA TYR A 116 12.99 -4.07 6.22
C TYR A 116 12.86 -3.63 4.77
N ASN A 117 12.05 -2.61 4.50
CA ASN A 117 11.91 -2.02 3.17
C ASN A 117 11.89 -0.49 3.27
N PRO A 118 12.98 0.21 2.90
CA PRO A 118 13.07 1.67 2.98
C PRO A 118 12.00 2.44 2.19
N GLU A 119 11.39 1.80 1.18
CA GLU A 119 10.31 2.37 0.38
C GLU A 119 8.93 2.27 1.05
N CYS A 120 8.83 1.67 2.25
CA CYS A 120 7.60 1.55 3.03
C CYS A 120 6.78 2.86 3.06
N TYR A 121 7.45 3.97 3.35
CA TYR A 121 6.82 5.28 3.41
C TYR A 121 6.29 5.77 2.04
N LYS A 122 6.96 5.43 0.93
CA LYS A 122 6.47 5.70 -0.43
C LYS A 122 5.17 4.93 -0.68
N TYR A 123 5.13 3.66 -0.30
CA TYR A 123 3.96 2.80 -0.46
C TYR A 123 2.75 3.33 0.31
N ILE A 124 2.93 3.68 1.58
CA ILE A 124 1.88 4.30 2.40
C ILE A 124 1.39 5.61 1.77
N GLY A 125 2.33 6.47 1.34
CA GLY A 125 2.01 7.74 0.69
C GLY A 125 1.19 7.57 -0.58
N ARG A 126 1.54 6.58 -1.43
CA ARG A 126 0.81 6.26 -2.66
C ARG A 126 -0.62 5.82 -2.39
N VAL A 127 -0.86 5.01 -1.37
CA VAL A 127 -2.23 4.59 -1.02
C VAL A 127 -3.08 5.77 -0.60
N PHE A 128 -2.56 6.64 0.27
CA PHE A 128 -3.30 7.83 0.68
C PHE A 128 -3.59 8.76 -0.49
N TRP A 129 -2.62 8.93 -1.40
CA TRP A 129 -2.81 9.74 -2.59
C TRP A 129 -3.89 9.15 -3.51
N ALA A 130 -3.83 7.84 -3.78
CA ALA A 130 -4.81 7.13 -4.61
C ALA A 130 -6.24 7.19 -4.04
N ASN A 131 -6.39 7.43 -2.74
CA ASN A 131 -7.67 7.58 -2.05
C ASN A 131 -7.99 9.05 -1.68
N ASN A 132 -7.34 10.02 -2.33
CA ASN A 132 -7.56 11.47 -2.17
C ASN A 132 -7.27 12.05 -0.77
N PHE A 133 -6.53 11.35 0.08
CA PHE A 133 -6.06 11.86 1.37
C PHE A 133 -4.74 12.62 1.23
N ILE A 134 -4.76 13.74 0.50
CA ILE A 134 -3.55 14.48 0.08
C ILE A 134 -2.64 14.88 1.25
N PRO A 135 -3.13 15.43 2.39
CA PRO A 135 -2.25 15.78 3.51
C PRO A 135 -1.51 14.57 4.09
N ALA A 136 -2.19 13.43 4.25
CA ALA A 136 -1.58 12.20 4.75
C ALA A 136 -0.58 11.63 3.73
N ALA A 137 -0.91 11.67 2.45
CA ALA A 137 -0.01 11.27 1.38
C ALA A 137 1.30 12.07 1.44
N MET A 138 1.20 13.40 1.47
CA MET A 138 2.39 14.27 1.51
C MET A 138 3.19 14.14 2.80
N PHE A 139 2.56 13.85 3.94
CA PHE A 139 3.27 13.54 5.18
C PHE A 139 4.18 12.31 5.00
N PHE A 140 3.64 11.21 4.47
CA PHE A 140 4.41 9.98 4.28
C PHE A 140 5.43 10.07 3.13
N LEU A 141 5.12 10.77 2.04
CA LEU A 141 6.09 10.98 0.95
C LEU A 141 7.28 11.85 1.37
N ARG A 142 7.07 12.83 2.27
CA ARG A 142 8.18 13.59 2.86
C ARG A 142 9.06 12.70 3.73
N LYS A 143 8.47 11.87 4.59
CA LYS A 143 9.21 10.84 5.35
C LYS A 143 9.98 9.88 4.45
N ALA A 144 9.36 9.43 3.36
CA ALA A 144 10.01 8.57 2.37
C ALA A 144 11.24 9.25 1.79
N LYS A 145 11.16 10.55 1.49
CA LYS A 145 12.26 11.32 0.90
C LYS A 145 13.40 11.51 1.90
N ASP A 146 13.08 11.72 3.17
CA ASP A 146 14.08 11.83 4.24
C ASP A 146 14.80 10.49 4.47
N LYS A 147 14.09 9.36 4.30
CA LYS A 147 14.63 8.01 4.49
C LYS A 147 15.41 7.50 3.26
N TYR A 148 14.92 7.76 2.05
CA TYR A 148 15.47 7.26 0.81
C TYR A 148 15.40 8.32 -0.30
N TYR A 149 16.28 9.31 -0.20
CA TYR A 149 16.32 10.45 -1.12
C TYR A 149 16.65 10.07 -2.56
N ASN A 150 17.42 9.01 -2.79
CA ASN A 150 17.90 8.65 -4.13
C ASN A 150 16.86 7.88 -4.98
N ASP A 151 15.59 7.88 -4.58
CA ASP A 151 14.51 7.29 -5.36
C ASP A 151 13.96 8.30 -6.40
N PRO A 152 14.22 8.11 -7.71
CA PRO A 152 13.73 9.02 -8.73
C PRO A 152 12.20 9.00 -8.84
N GLU A 153 11.54 7.86 -8.62
CA GLU A 153 10.08 7.76 -8.71
C GLU A 153 9.41 8.56 -7.60
N LEU A 154 10.00 8.60 -6.41
CA LEU A 154 9.52 9.39 -5.30
C LEU A 154 9.54 10.89 -5.61
N HIS A 155 10.63 11.39 -6.19
CA HIS A 155 10.72 12.79 -6.61
C HIS A 155 9.72 13.13 -7.70
N TYR A 156 9.55 12.24 -8.69
CA TYR A 156 8.53 12.39 -9.70
C TYR A 156 7.12 12.44 -9.10
N LEU A 157 6.79 11.53 -8.17
CA LEU A 157 5.49 11.49 -7.51
C LEU A 157 5.20 12.79 -6.73
N ILE A 158 6.18 13.29 -5.97
CA ILE A 158 6.06 14.57 -5.25
C ILE A 158 5.83 15.72 -6.24
N ALA A 159 6.55 15.73 -7.37
CA ALA A 159 6.35 16.75 -8.40
C ALA A 159 4.97 16.69 -9.05
N TYR A 160 4.47 15.47 -9.32
CA TYR A 160 3.16 15.24 -9.90
C TYR A 160 2.05 15.78 -9.00
N ILE A 161 2.12 15.48 -7.70
CA ILE A 161 1.15 15.97 -6.70
C ILE A 161 1.24 17.50 -6.61
N ALA A 162 2.43 18.07 -6.49
CA ALA A 162 2.61 19.52 -6.43
C ALA A 162 2.00 20.24 -7.65
N TYR A 163 2.13 19.66 -8.84
CA TYR A 163 1.56 20.21 -10.06
C TYR A 163 0.02 20.09 -10.11
N HIS A 164 -0.52 18.89 -9.87
CA HIS A 164 -1.93 18.61 -10.09
C HIS A 164 -2.85 18.95 -8.91
N ASN A 165 -2.36 18.87 -7.68
CA ASN A 165 -3.16 19.06 -6.47
C ASN A 165 -2.94 20.44 -5.85
N ASP A 166 -1.69 20.92 -5.82
CA ASP A 166 -1.32 22.15 -5.11
C ASP A 166 -1.16 23.35 -6.04
N ASN A 167 -1.08 23.11 -7.36
CA ASN A 167 -0.71 24.11 -8.39
C ASN A 167 0.63 24.82 -8.07
N ASP A 168 1.53 24.14 -7.36
CA ASP A 168 2.85 24.64 -6.98
C ASP A 168 3.89 24.27 -8.06
N LEU A 169 3.95 25.12 -9.09
CA LEU A 169 4.86 24.95 -10.22
C LEU A 169 6.34 24.97 -9.79
N LYS A 170 6.69 25.74 -8.76
CA LYS A 170 8.08 25.88 -8.29
C LYS A 170 8.56 24.59 -7.62
N GLN A 171 7.75 24.06 -6.69
CA GLN A 171 8.08 22.80 -6.03
C GLN A 171 8.08 21.64 -7.03
N SER A 172 7.11 21.62 -7.96
CA SER A 172 7.06 20.61 -9.01
C SER A 172 8.33 20.63 -9.88
N GLU A 173 8.72 21.79 -10.41
CA GLU A 173 9.94 21.92 -11.21
C GLU A 173 11.20 21.49 -10.43
N LYS A 174 11.32 21.91 -9.16
CA LYS A 174 12.44 21.51 -8.30
C LYS A 174 12.54 20.00 -8.17
N SER A 175 11.44 19.34 -7.84
CA SER A 175 11.40 17.88 -7.68
C SER A 175 11.66 17.14 -9.01
N LEU A 176 11.19 17.66 -10.15
CA LEU A 176 11.50 17.08 -11.47
C LEU A 176 12.98 17.18 -11.83
N LYS A 177 13.64 18.30 -11.51
CA LYS A 177 15.08 18.46 -11.72
C LYS A 177 15.85 17.44 -10.89
N THR A 178 15.54 17.30 -9.61
CA THR A 178 16.16 16.27 -8.75
C THR A 178 15.91 14.85 -9.28
N CYS A 179 14.70 14.54 -9.75
CA CYS A 179 14.40 13.26 -10.39
C CYS A 179 15.33 12.99 -11.59
N LEU A 180 15.52 13.98 -12.46
CA LEU A 180 16.36 13.87 -13.67
C LEU A 180 17.87 13.92 -13.38
N GLU A 181 18.29 14.49 -12.25
CA GLU A 181 19.66 14.40 -11.74
C GLU A 181 20.00 12.98 -11.30
N ILE A 182 19.06 12.30 -10.63
CA ILE A 182 19.22 10.92 -10.17
C ILE A 182 19.10 9.92 -11.33
N LEU A 183 18.06 10.08 -12.16
CA LEU A 183 17.78 9.23 -13.31
C LEU A 183 17.61 10.09 -14.57
N PRO A 184 18.70 10.37 -15.30
CA PRO A 184 18.65 11.11 -16.55
C PRO A 184 17.73 10.43 -17.57
N LYS A 185 16.98 11.24 -18.34
CA LYS A 185 16.03 10.79 -19.38
C LYS A 185 14.85 9.99 -18.84
N TYR A 186 14.48 10.16 -17.57
CA TYR A 186 13.23 9.60 -17.06
C TYR A 186 12.04 10.25 -17.77
N ALA A 187 11.48 9.53 -18.75
CA ALA A 187 10.51 10.06 -19.70
C ALA A 187 9.29 10.76 -19.06
N PRO A 188 8.68 10.24 -17.97
CA PRO A 188 7.59 10.92 -17.29
C PRO A 188 7.99 12.30 -16.75
N ALA A 189 9.20 12.41 -16.16
CA ALA A 189 9.69 13.67 -15.63
C ALA A 189 10.01 14.69 -16.72
N GLU A 190 10.62 14.27 -17.84
CA GLU A 190 10.88 15.17 -18.98
C GLU A 190 9.59 15.68 -19.62
N ALA A 191 8.55 14.84 -19.70
CA ALA A 191 7.25 15.23 -20.23
C ALA A 191 6.60 16.31 -19.35
N LEU A 192 6.50 16.06 -18.03
CA LEU A 192 5.88 17.02 -17.12
C LEU A 192 6.68 18.33 -17.03
N LEU A 193 8.01 18.26 -17.04
CA LEU A 193 8.86 19.45 -17.00
C LEU A 193 8.68 20.35 -18.23
N ARG A 194 8.51 19.75 -19.42
CA ARG A 194 8.17 20.50 -20.65
C ARG A 194 6.83 21.20 -20.53
N VAL A 195 5.82 20.53 -19.98
CA VAL A 195 4.49 21.13 -19.76
C VAL A 195 4.57 22.33 -18.81
N ILE A 196 5.33 22.22 -17.72
CA ILE A 196 5.51 23.32 -16.76
C ILE A 196 6.20 24.51 -17.44
N LYS A 197 7.29 24.28 -18.17
CA LYS A 197 8.04 25.35 -18.85
C LYS A 197 7.24 26.09 -19.92
N ASN A 198 6.25 25.45 -20.53
CA ASN A 198 5.37 26.09 -21.51
C ASN A 198 4.25 26.92 -20.86
N LYS A 199 4.03 26.81 -19.54
CA LYS A 199 3.05 27.61 -18.78
C LYS A 199 3.68 28.81 -18.07
N SER A 200 5.00 28.79 -17.88
CA SER A 200 5.82 29.85 -17.29
C SER A 200 6.14 30.95 -18.30
#